data_AF-A0A089VIQ5-F1
#
_entry.id   AF-A0A089VIQ5-F1
#
_cell.length_a   1.000
_cell.length_b   1.000
_cell.length_c   1.000
_cell.angle_alpha   90.00
_cell.angle_beta   90.00
_cell.angle_gamma   90.00
#
_symmetry.space_group_name_H-M   'P 1'
#
loop_
_entity.id
_entity.type
_entity.pdbx_description
1 polymer ?
#
loop_
_entity_poly.entity_id
_entity_poly.type
_entity_poly.pdbx_seq_one_letter_code
_entity_poly.pdbx_strand_id
1 'polypeptide(L)' 'MLKLIWIIISLILIGLIFVRTPQNQGIGSFSTKNNLLGSPSSAEQFLNNLTILLIISYFGFALILNFSN' A
#
# COMPACT_ATOMS: atom_id res chain seq x y z
N MET A 1 2.92 -12.73 20.82
CA MET A 1 3.95 -12.30 19.84
C MET A 1 3.35 -11.97 18.48
N LEU A 2 2.81 -12.95 17.73
CA LEU A 2 2.33 -12.76 16.35
C LEU A 2 1.20 -11.72 16.18
N LYS A 3 0.26 -11.66 17.13
CA LYS A 3 -0.81 -10.63 17.17
C LYS A 3 -0.24 -9.20 17.27
N LEU A 4 0.88 -9.01 17.97
CA LEU A 4 1.51 -7.70 18.17
C LEU A 4 2.22 -7.24 16.89
N ILE A 5 2.87 -8.16 16.17
CA ILE A 5 3.46 -7.92 14.84
C ILE A 5 2.39 -7.50 13.83
N TRP A 6 1.22 -8.16 13.85
CA TRP A 6 0.10 -7.81 12.98
C TRP A 6 -0.46 -6.41 13.24
N ILE A 7 -0.57 -6.01 14.51
CA ILE A 7 -0.98 -4.64 14.88
C ILE A 7 0.03 -3.61 14.37
N ILE A 8 1.34 -3.85 14.53
CA ILE A 8 2.39 -2.95 14.03
C ILE A 8 2.30 -2.79 12.50
N ILE A 9 2.15 -3.90 11.76
CA ILE A 9 1.99 -3.88 10.29
C ILE A 9 0.76 -3.05 9.88
N SER A 10 -0.35 -3.21 10.60
CA SER A 10 -1.57 -2.45 10.36
C SER A 10 -1.37 -0.95 10.56
N LEU A 11 -0.69 -0.58 11.64
CA LEU A 11 -0.45 0.82 12.00
C LEU A 11 0.50 1.50 11.00
N ILE A 12 1.52 0.79 10.52
CA ILE A 12 2.41 1.24 9.44
C ILE A 12 1.60 1.43 8.15
N LEU A 13 0.76 0.48 7.77
CA LEU A 13 -0.10 0.58 6.58
C LEU A 13 -1.00 1.82 6.61
N ILE A 14 -1.65 2.06 7.75
CA ILE A 14 -2.48 3.25 7.94
C ILE A 14 -1.65 4.52 7.74
N GLY A 15 -0.49 4.62 8.40
CA GLY A 15 0.41 5.77 8.24
C GLY A 15 0.85 5.98 6.78
N LEU A 16 1.16 4.90 6.07
CA LEU A 16 1.60 4.94 4.68
C LEU A 16 0.50 5.42 3.73
N ILE A 17 -0.76 5.06 4.00
CA ILE A 17 -1.93 5.56 3.26
C ILE A 17 -2.11 7.06 3.48
N PHE A 18 -1.95 7.57 4.70
CA PHE A 18 -2.04 9.01 4.98
C PHE A 18 -0.90 9.82 4.36
N VAL A 19 0.30 9.25 4.28
CA VAL A 19 1.46 9.89 3.64
C VAL A 19 1.31 9.97 2.12
N ARG A 20 0.55 9.06 1.50
CA ARG A 20 0.28 9.11 0.05
C ARG A 20 -0.69 10.24 -0.28
N THR A 21 -0.17 11.28 -0.91
CA THR A 21 -1.01 12.32 -1.52
C THR A 21 -1.86 11.71 -2.65
N PRO A 22 -3.13 12.14 -2.79
CA PRO A 22 -3.98 11.66 -3.88
C PRO A 22 -3.38 12.11 -5.21
N GLN A 23 -2.92 11.15 -6.01
CA GLN A 23 -2.47 11.41 -7.38
C GLN A 23 -3.73 11.64 -8.26
N ASN A 24 -4.11 12.91 -8.47
CA ASN A 24 -5.13 13.41 -9.41
C ASN A 24 -6.25 12.43 -9.80
N GLN A 25 -7.29 12.32 -8.96
CA GLN A 25 -8.46 11.47 -9.18
C GLN A 25 -9.70 12.29 -9.60
N GLY A 26 -9.63 12.98 -10.74
CA GLY A 26 -10.78 13.70 -11.31
C GLY A 26 -11.13 13.17 -12.69
N ILE A 27 -12.38 13.37 -13.15
CA ILE A 27 -12.80 12.96 -14.50
C ILE A 27 -11.95 13.68 -15.59
N GLY A 28 -11.39 14.86 -15.27
CA GLY A 28 -10.45 15.59 -16.11
C GLY A 28 -9.03 15.01 -16.19
N SER A 29 -8.61 14.09 -15.32
CA SER A 29 -7.28 13.45 -15.40
C SER A 29 -7.23 12.25 -16.35
N PHE A 30 -8.38 11.68 -16.74
CA PHE A 30 -8.47 10.66 -17.79
C PHE A 30 -8.14 11.20 -19.19
N SER A 31 -8.37 12.48 -19.46
CA SER A 31 -8.18 13.07 -20.80
C SER A 31 -6.77 13.60 -21.06
N THR A 32 -5.92 13.78 -20.05
CA THR A 32 -4.68 14.58 -20.20
C THR A 32 -3.40 13.89 -19.73
N LYS A 33 -3.46 12.73 -19.07
CA LYS A 33 -2.24 12.02 -18.66
C LYS A 33 -2.32 10.54 -18.99
N ASN A 34 -2.15 10.20 -20.27
CA ASN A 34 -1.78 8.85 -20.68
C ASN A 34 -0.30 8.62 -20.30
N ASN A 35 -0.03 8.49 -19.01
CA ASN A 35 1.28 8.05 -18.49
C ASN A 35 1.46 6.54 -18.65
N LEU A 36 0.92 5.97 -19.75
CA LEU A 36 0.93 4.53 -20.06
C LEU A 36 2.37 4.00 -20.17
N LEU A 37 3.33 4.88 -20.48
CA LEU A 37 4.76 4.58 -20.61
C LEU A 37 5.67 5.40 -19.68
N GLY A 38 5.13 6.33 -18.89
CA GLY A 38 5.98 7.12 -17.99
C GLY A 38 6.17 6.38 -16.68
N SER A 39 7.42 6.17 -16.28
CA SER A 39 7.72 5.51 -15.02
C SER A 39 7.39 6.45 -13.84
N PRO A 40 6.77 5.95 -12.76
CA PRO A 40 6.63 6.71 -11.53
C PRO A 40 8.01 7.17 -11.03
N SER A 41 8.05 8.23 -10.22
CA SER A 41 9.31 8.64 -9.60
C SER A 41 9.86 7.51 -8.72
N SER A 42 11.18 7.40 -8.58
CA SER A 42 11.81 6.30 -7.83
C SER A 42 11.31 6.20 -6.38
N ALA A 43 10.96 7.33 -5.76
CA ALA A 43 10.39 7.37 -4.41
C ALA A 43 8.96 6.81 -4.38
N GLU A 44 8.12 7.17 -5.34
CA GLU A 44 6.77 6.62 -5.48
C GLU A 44 6.81 5.12 -5.78
N GLN A 45 7.74 4.69 -6.65
CA GLN A 45 7.91 3.27 -6.98
C GLN A 45 8.36 2.44 -5.77
N PHE A 46 9.30 2.96 -4.98
CA PHE A 46 9.70 2.34 -3.72
C PHE A 46 8.52 2.24 -2.74
N LEU A 47 7.80 3.34 -2.52
CA LEU A 47 6.61 3.34 -1.66
C LEU A 47 5.53 2.38 -2.19
N ASN A 48 5.41 2.20 -3.51
CA ASN A 48 4.48 1.26 -4.12
C ASN A 48 4.84 -0.19 -3.88
N ASN A 49 6.09 -0.55 -4.13
CA ASN A 49 6.57 -1.89 -3.86
C ASN A 49 6.49 -2.23 -2.36
N LEU A 50 6.85 -1.27 -1.49
CA LEU A 50 6.74 -1.44 -0.04
C LEU A 50 5.28 -1.64 0.41
N THR A 51 4.34 -0.87 -0.15
CA THR A 51 2.92 -1.00 0.18
C THR A 51 2.37 -2.35 -0.25
N ILE A 52 2.71 -2.81 -1.47
CA ILE A 52 2.30 -4.12 -1.97
C ILE A 52 2.83 -5.23 -1.06
N LEU A 53 4.11 -5.17 -0.68
CA LEU A 53 4.73 -6.13 0.22
C LEU A 53 4.04 -6.15 1.60
N LEU A 54 3.71 -4.98 2.14
CA LEU A 54 2.99 -4.85 3.41
C LEU A 54 1.57 -5.41 3.33
N ILE A 55 0.84 -5.18 2.23
CA ILE A 55 -0.51 -5.74 2.01
C ILE A 55 -0.46 -7.26 1.96
N ILE A 56 0.46 -7.84 1.19
CA ILE A 56 0.61 -9.31 1.08
C ILE A 56 0.94 -9.90 2.45
N SER A 57 1.87 -9.27 3.18
CA SER A 57 2.25 -9.70 4.53
C SER A 57 1.08 -9.61 5.50
N TYR A 58 0.33 -8.50 5.49
CA TYR A 58 -0.85 -8.31 6.33
C TYR A 58 -1.91 -9.38 6.07
N PHE A 59 -2.19 -9.68 4.79
CA PHE A 59 -3.15 -10.71 4.41
C PHE A 59 -2.69 -12.11 4.86
N GLY A 60 -1.41 -12.44 4.65
CA GLY A 60 -0.82 -13.69 5.12
C GLY A 60 -0.93 -13.86 6.64
N PHE A 61 -0.58 -12.81 7.40
CA PHE A 61 -0.73 -12.81 8.86
C PHE A 61 -2.18 -12.93 9.30
N ALA A 62 -3.13 -12.28 8.59
CA ALA A 62 -4.55 -12.39 8.89
C ALA A 62 -5.06 -13.84 8.76
N LEU A 63 -4.65 -14.55 7.70
CA LEU A 63 -4.98 -15.96 7.53
C LEU A 63 -4.36 -16.83 8.63
N ILE A 64 -3.06 -16.68 8.90
CA ILE A 64 -2.35 -17.47 9.91
C ILE A 64 -2.98 -17.25 11.30
N LEU A 65 -3.28 -16.00 11.65
CA LEU A 65 -3.92 -15.68 12.93
C LEU A 65 -5.35 -16.20 13.03
N ASN A 66 -6.09 -16.25 11.91
CA ASN A 66 -7.44 -16.79 11.88
C ASN A 66 -7.45 -18.32 12.05
N PHE A 67 -6.52 -19.03 11.40
CA PHE A 67 -6.41 -20.49 11.54
C PHE A 67 -5.77 -20.93 12.87
N SER A 68 -4.94 -20.09 13.47
CA SER A 68 -4.27 -20.37 14.76
C SER A 68 -5.14 -20.05 15.99
N ASN A 69 -6.34 -19.49 15.80
CA ASN A 69 -7.24 -19.05 16.87
C ASN A 69 -8.53 -19.85 16.88
#